data_AF-A0A949HJM9-F1
#
_entry.id   AF-A0A949HJM9-F1
#
_cell.length_a   1.000
_cell.length_b   1.000
_cell.length_c   1.000
_cell.angle_alpha   90.00
_cell.angle_beta   90.00
_cell.angle_gamma   90.00
#
_symmetry.space_group_name_H-M   'P 1'
#
loop_
_entity.id
_entity.type
_entity.pdbx_description
1 polymer ?
#
loop_
_entity_poly.entity_id
_entity_poly.type
_entity_poly.pdbx_seq_one_letter_code
_entity_poly.pdbx_strand_id
1 'polypeptide(L)'
;MSESAAAAVTEASTQDRIIEATARHLAELGPRAVEVRAICLELDLSPSLVNYYFSSPAELIWRAALLGYEKHVEEMKRRFDRARNGKEALEGWVLGTIEWTRANPGIAAVIDFPMLALSTEDAKTTDAFVKEMSAPSRANVTTLGSAVYSLMTGKPPRRLSTARVAALIKLNTEYAFWISTVGFGGQGAAMWIAGRKPYSFVWKAFGFSPDRQIRSTLRGLVAQIGEGGDAGLPEVADDEPD
;
A
#
# COMPACT_ATOMS: atom_id res chain seq x y z
N MET A 1 -27.13 -12.86 25.83
CA MET A 1 -26.17 -13.09 24.72
C MET A 1 -26.14 -14.59 24.47
N SER A 2 -26.53 -15.05 23.28
CA SER A 2 -26.63 -16.48 22.99
C SER A 2 -25.24 -17.10 22.77
N GLU A 3 -25.12 -18.40 23.06
CA GLU A 3 -23.92 -19.22 22.86
C GLU A 3 -23.34 -19.12 21.44
N SER A 4 -24.22 -18.94 20.44
CA SER A 4 -23.87 -18.74 19.03
C SER A 4 -23.10 -17.43 18.76
N ALA A 5 -23.37 -16.36 19.51
CA ALA A 5 -22.64 -15.10 19.34
C ALA A 5 -21.23 -15.16 19.96
N ALA A 6 -21.07 -15.87 21.08
CA ALA A 6 -19.77 -16.04 21.73
C ALA A 6 -18.83 -16.94 20.90
N ALA A 7 -19.36 -18.01 20.29
CA ALA A 7 -18.61 -18.86 19.38
C ALA A 7 -18.15 -18.09 18.12
N ALA A 8 -19.04 -17.33 17.49
CA ALA A 8 -18.70 -16.53 16.30
C ALA A 8 -17.63 -15.46 16.58
N VAL A 9 -17.67 -14.81 17.75
CA VAL A 9 -16.62 -13.86 18.18
C VAL A 9 -15.28 -14.56 18.42
N THR A 10 -15.30 -15.78 18.95
CA THR A 10 -14.08 -16.57 19.20
C THR A 10 -13.47 -17.11 17.90
N GLU A 11 -14.30 -17.51 16.94
CA GLU A 11 -13.88 -17.99 15.61
C GLU A 11 -13.26 -16.87 14.76
N ALA A 12 -13.95 -15.73 14.65
CA ALA A 12 -13.42 -14.55 13.96
C ALA A 12 -12.07 -14.11 14.56
N SER A 13 -11.96 -14.14 15.90
CA SER A 13 -10.69 -13.83 16.57
C SER A 13 -9.56 -14.81 16.24
N THR A 14 -9.88 -16.08 15.95
CA THR A 14 -8.86 -17.09 15.62
C THR A 14 -8.40 -16.96 14.18
N GLN A 15 -9.34 -16.76 13.25
CA GLN A 15 -9.02 -16.49 11.85
C GLN A 15 -8.12 -15.24 11.73
N ASP A 16 -8.47 -14.16 12.42
CA ASP A 16 -7.69 -12.91 12.42
C ASP A 16 -6.28 -13.13 12.96
N ARG A 17 -6.13 -13.88 14.06
CA ARG A 17 -4.81 -14.23 14.63
C ARG A 17 -3.93 -14.99 13.63
N ILE A 18 -4.51 -15.92 12.86
CA ILE A 18 -3.79 -16.66 11.82
C ILE A 18 -3.35 -15.71 10.70
N ILE A 19 -4.23 -14.81 10.23
CA ILE A 19 -3.91 -13.83 9.18
C ILE A 19 -2.80 -12.88 9.67
N GLU A 20 -2.88 -12.40 10.90
CA GLU A 20 -1.87 -11.48 11.46
C GLU A 20 -0.50 -12.14 11.64
N ALA A 21 -0.44 -13.38 12.11
CA ALA A 21 0.81 -14.13 12.18
C ALA A 21 1.39 -14.36 10.79
N THR A 22 0.54 -14.76 9.84
CA THR A 22 0.95 -14.94 8.44
C THR A 22 1.47 -13.63 7.84
N ALA A 23 0.85 -12.49 8.12
CA ALA A 23 1.32 -11.19 7.64
C ALA A 23 2.72 -10.85 8.18
N ARG A 24 3.01 -11.16 9.45
CA ARG A 24 4.36 -10.99 10.02
C ARG A 24 5.40 -11.85 9.31
N HIS A 25 5.11 -13.14 9.14
CA HIS A 25 6.01 -14.07 8.44
C HIS A 25 6.19 -13.67 6.98
N LEU A 26 5.12 -13.28 6.31
CA LEU A 26 5.12 -12.85 4.92
C LEU A 26 5.95 -11.58 4.73
N ALA A 27 5.83 -10.59 5.62
CA ALA A 27 6.60 -9.36 5.57
C ALA A 27 8.11 -9.62 5.60
N GLU A 28 8.55 -10.55 6.44
CA GLU A 28 9.97 -10.85 6.66
C GLU A 28 10.55 -11.86 5.65
N LEU A 29 9.86 -12.97 5.44
CA LEU A 29 10.39 -14.14 4.73
C LEU A 29 10.00 -14.14 3.24
N GLY A 30 8.93 -13.45 2.88
CA GLY A 30 8.36 -13.49 1.55
C GLY A 30 7.49 -14.73 1.29
N PRO A 31 6.68 -14.72 0.21
CA PRO A 31 5.58 -15.66 0.02
C PRO A 31 6.01 -17.12 -0.09
N ARG A 32 7.23 -17.40 -0.59
CA ARG A 32 7.74 -18.77 -0.77
C ARG A 32 8.26 -19.42 0.51
N ALA A 33 8.50 -18.63 1.55
CA ALA A 33 9.10 -19.10 2.80
C ALA A 33 8.12 -19.06 3.99
N VAL A 34 6.86 -18.70 3.74
CA VAL A 34 5.80 -18.79 4.76
C VAL A 34 5.40 -20.24 4.94
N GLU A 35 5.58 -20.78 6.15
CA GLU A 35 5.21 -22.15 6.49
C GLU A 35 4.03 -22.18 7.46
N VAL A 36 2.92 -22.81 7.06
CA VAL A 36 1.71 -22.98 7.90
C VAL A 36 2.05 -23.65 9.24
N ARG A 37 2.99 -24.60 9.25
CA ARG A 37 3.44 -25.27 10.47
C ARG A 37 4.08 -24.31 11.46
N ALA A 38 4.92 -23.38 10.98
CA ALA A 38 5.56 -22.39 11.84
C ALA A 38 4.53 -21.44 12.46
N ILE A 39 3.55 -21.00 11.67
CA ILE A 39 2.43 -20.17 12.15
C ILE A 39 1.59 -20.90 13.21
N CYS A 40 1.24 -22.16 12.96
CA CYS A 40 0.48 -22.97 13.91
C CYS A 40 1.23 -23.17 15.23
N LEU A 41 2.55 -23.42 15.17
CA LEU A 41 3.40 -23.56 16.34
C LEU A 41 3.47 -22.25 17.15
N GLU A 42 3.61 -21.10 16.49
CA GLU A 42 3.62 -19.78 17.15
C GLU A 42 2.31 -19.50 17.89
N LEU A 43 1.17 -19.90 17.30
CA LEU A 43 -0.16 -19.59 17.83
C LEU A 43 -0.73 -20.65 18.78
N ASP A 44 -0.01 -21.75 19.00
CA ASP A 44 -0.47 -22.95 19.72
C ASP A 44 -1.77 -23.53 19.12
N LEU A 45 -1.79 -23.70 17.79
CA LEU A 45 -2.94 -24.18 17.03
C LEU A 45 -2.63 -25.50 16.30
N SER A 46 -3.67 -26.31 16.08
CA SER A 46 -3.58 -27.47 15.18
C SER A 46 -3.60 -27.03 13.71
N PRO A 47 -2.77 -27.61 12.82
CA PRO A 47 -2.82 -27.33 11.37
C PRO A 47 -4.19 -27.55 10.73
N SER A 48 -5.02 -28.46 11.29
CA SER A 48 -6.39 -28.69 10.82
C SER A 48 -7.26 -27.44 10.90
N LEU A 49 -6.96 -26.53 11.82
CA LEU A 49 -7.71 -25.28 12.00
C LEU A 49 -7.41 -24.27 10.88
N VAL A 50 -6.20 -24.27 10.32
CA VAL A 50 -5.88 -23.45 9.15
C VAL A 50 -6.66 -23.94 7.93
N ASN A 51 -6.71 -25.26 7.69
CA ASN A 51 -7.50 -25.85 6.61
C ASN A 51 -9.02 -25.66 6.79
N TYR A 52 -9.47 -25.41 8.02
CA TYR A 52 -10.87 -25.07 8.30
C TYR A 52 -11.22 -23.65 7.85
N TYR A 53 -10.34 -22.67 8.09
CA TYR A 53 -10.58 -21.27 7.76
C TYR A 53 -10.17 -20.87 6.35
N PHE A 54 -9.21 -21.58 5.74
CA PHE A 54 -8.63 -21.22 4.46
C PHE A 54 -8.66 -22.41 3.51
N SER A 55 -9.16 -22.18 2.30
CA SER A 55 -9.32 -23.22 1.28
C SER A 55 -7.99 -23.64 0.66
N SER A 56 -6.99 -22.75 0.72
CA SER A 56 -5.65 -23.00 0.19
C SER A 56 -4.59 -22.16 0.92
N PRO A 57 -3.31 -22.56 0.85
CA PRO A 57 -2.20 -21.71 1.29
C PRO A 57 -2.14 -20.37 0.55
N ALA A 58 -2.48 -20.36 -0.74
CA ALA A 58 -2.56 -19.13 -1.53
C ALA A 58 -3.62 -18.18 -0.96
N GLU A 59 -4.77 -18.70 -0.50
CA GLU A 59 -5.80 -17.91 0.16
C GLU A 59 -5.27 -17.20 1.41
N LEU A 60 -4.57 -17.95 2.26
CA LEU A 60 -3.98 -17.42 3.47
C LEU A 60 -2.95 -16.30 3.17
N ILE A 61 -2.09 -16.51 2.17
CA ILE A 61 -1.06 -15.53 1.78
C ILE A 61 -1.68 -14.24 1.26
N TRP A 62 -2.66 -14.30 0.35
CA TRP A 62 -3.23 -13.06 -0.17
C TRP A 62 -4.08 -12.32 0.86
N ARG A 63 -4.78 -13.02 1.76
CA ARG A 63 -5.50 -12.37 2.88
C ARG A 63 -4.55 -11.66 3.83
N ALA A 64 -3.41 -12.28 4.13
CA ALA A 64 -2.35 -11.65 4.92
C ALA A 64 -1.75 -10.42 4.22
N ALA A 65 -1.54 -10.50 2.90
CA ALA A 65 -1.07 -9.37 2.12
C ALA A 65 -2.09 -8.22 2.07
N LEU A 66 -3.38 -8.54 1.89
CA LEU A 66 -4.49 -7.59 1.93
C LEU A 66 -4.53 -6.84 3.26
N LEU A 67 -4.48 -7.56 4.39
CA LEU A 67 -4.43 -6.94 5.72
C LEU A 67 -3.25 -5.97 5.86
N GLY A 68 -2.07 -6.38 5.41
CA GLY A 68 -0.87 -5.54 5.43
C GLY A 68 -1.03 -4.27 4.59
N TYR A 69 -1.66 -4.39 3.41
CA TYR A 69 -1.93 -3.25 2.54
C TYR A 69 -3.00 -2.32 3.08
N GLU A 70 -4.08 -2.84 3.67
CA GLU A 70 -5.11 -2.02 4.30
C GLU A 70 -4.53 -1.17 5.43
N LYS A 71 -3.69 -1.77 6.28
CA LYS A 71 -2.94 -1.05 7.33
C LYS A 71 -2.05 0.04 6.73
N HIS A 72 -1.40 -0.21 5.59
CA HIS A 72 -0.60 0.78 4.88
C HIS A 72 -1.42 1.95 4.35
N VAL A 73 -2.51 1.67 3.64
CA VAL A 73 -3.39 2.69 3.05
C VAL A 73 -4.01 3.57 4.15
N GLU A 74 -4.40 2.97 5.27
CA GLU A 74 -4.91 3.71 6.43
C GLU A 74 -3.83 4.61 7.06
N GLU A 75 -2.58 4.16 7.12
CA GLU A 75 -1.48 5.03 7.56
C GLU A 75 -1.22 6.18 6.57
N MET A 76 -1.29 5.94 5.24
CA MET A 76 -1.15 7.01 4.25
C MET A 76 -2.23 8.07 4.38
N LYS A 77 -3.47 7.64 4.61
CA LYS A 77 -4.62 8.48 4.94
C LYS A 77 -4.35 9.36 6.17
N ARG A 78 -3.84 8.78 7.26
CA ARG A 78 -3.50 9.55 8.48
C ARG A 78 -2.37 10.53 8.28
N ARG A 79 -1.33 10.14 7.51
CA ARG A 79 -0.23 11.05 7.16
C ARG A 79 -0.73 12.24 6.35
N PHE A 80 -1.63 11.99 5.40
CA PHE A 80 -2.29 13.04 4.62
C PHE A 80 -3.07 14.01 5.53
N ASP A 81 -3.89 13.51 6.45
CA ASP A 81 -4.72 14.36 7.32
C ASP A 81 -3.91 15.25 8.27
N ARG A 82 -2.69 14.83 8.61
CA ARG A 82 -1.77 15.59 9.48
C ARG A 82 -0.90 16.58 8.71
N ALA A 83 -0.89 16.51 7.37
CA ALA A 83 -0.07 17.37 6.55
C ALA A 83 -0.58 18.81 6.56
N ARG A 84 0.33 19.77 6.65
CA ARG A 84 -0.04 21.21 6.73
C ARG A 84 -0.20 21.86 5.36
N ASN A 85 0.39 21.28 4.33
CA ASN A 85 0.41 21.78 2.96
C ASN A 85 0.56 20.62 1.97
N GLY A 86 0.28 20.87 0.68
CA GLY A 86 0.35 19.84 -0.36
C GLY A 86 1.73 19.18 -0.50
N LYS A 87 2.81 19.93 -0.22
CA LYS A 87 4.18 19.39 -0.22
C LYS A 87 4.33 18.31 0.86
N GLU A 88 3.98 18.60 2.10
CA GLU A 88 4.05 17.64 3.20
C GLU A 88 3.16 16.42 2.95
N ALA A 89 1.98 16.62 2.34
CA ALA A 89 1.09 15.52 1.99
C ALA A 89 1.73 14.58 0.95
N LEU A 90 2.32 15.13 -0.11
CA LEU A 90 2.96 14.35 -1.16
C LEU A 90 4.24 13.66 -0.67
N GLU A 91 5.08 14.38 0.07
CA GLU A 91 6.28 13.81 0.68
C GLU A 91 5.92 12.69 1.65
N GLY A 92 4.88 12.86 2.46
CA GLY A 92 4.38 11.87 3.40
C GLY A 92 3.91 10.59 2.71
N TRP A 93 3.23 10.70 1.56
CA TRP A 93 2.82 9.55 0.75
C TRP A 93 4.03 8.82 0.15
N VAL A 94 4.93 9.54 -0.53
CA VAL A 94 6.10 8.93 -1.20
C VAL A 94 7.03 8.24 -0.19
N LEU A 95 7.39 8.94 0.90
CA LEU A 95 8.25 8.37 1.93
C LEU A 95 7.55 7.23 2.67
N GLY A 96 6.25 7.36 2.93
CA GLY A 96 5.46 6.33 3.58
C GLY A 96 5.40 5.03 2.78
N THR A 97 5.21 5.10 1.47
CA THR A 97 5.26 3.94 0.57
C THR A 97 6.64 3.27 0.62
N ILE A 98 7.72 4.04 0.50
CA ILE A 98 9.09 3.51 0.53
C ILE A 98 9.41 2.85 1.89
N GLU A 99 9.10 3.52 2.99
CA GLU A 99 9.30 3.01 4.35
C GLU A 99 8.53 1.71 4.57
N TRP A 100 7.26 1.68 4.15
CA TRP A 100 6.40 0.52 4.31
C TRP A 100 6.88 -0.67 3.48
N THR A 101 7.21 -0.48 2.20
CA THR A 101 7.75 -1.55 1.34
C THR A 101 9.08 -2.08 1.88
N ARG A 102 9.94 -1.22 2.44
CA ARG A 102 11.20 -1.65 3.07
C ARG A 102 10.96 -2.52 4.32
N ALA A 103 9.91 -2.22 5.08
CA ALA A 103 9.51 -2.98 6.26
C ALA A 103 8.73 -4.26 5.90
N ASN A 104 8.06 -4.29 4.76
CA ASN A 104 7.17 -5.37 4.34
C ASN A 104 7.47 -5.86 2.91
N PRO A 105 8.73 -6.20 2.55
CA PRO A 105 9.11 -6.51 1.19
C PRO A 105 8.35 -7.71 0.61
N GLY A 106 8.05 -8.73 1.42
CA GLY A 106 7.30 -9.89 0.95
C GLY A 106 5.82 -9.60 0.70
N ILE A 107 5.20 -8.75 1.51
CA ILE A 107 3.82 -8.29 1.27
C ILE A 107 3.77 -7.42 0.01
N ALA A 108 4.68 -6.47 -0.13
CA ALA A 108 4.77 -5.62 -1.32
C ALA A 108 4.93 -6.45 -2.60
N ALA A 109 5.77 -7.49 -2.59
CA ALA A 109 5.93 -8.40 -3.71
C ALA A 109 4.62 -9.14 -4.09
N VAL A 110 3.79 -9.52 -3.11
CA VAL A 110 2.48 -10.14 -3.37
C VAL A 110 1.52 -9.15 -4.03
N ILE A 111 1.49 -7.90 -3.58
CA ILE A 111 0.57 -6.88 -4.10
C ILE A 111 0.97 -6.43 -5.51
N ASP A 112 2.26 -6.19 -5.73
CA ASP A 112 2.76 -5.68 -7.01
C ASP A 112 2.87 -6.79 -8.07
N PHE A 113 3.09 -8.04 -7.65
CA PHE A 113 3.28 -9.19 -8.53
C PHE A 113 2.46 -10.42 -8.10
N PRO A 114 1.13 -10.32 -7.97
CA PRO A 114 0.31 -11.38 -7.40
C PRO A 114 0.43 -12.70 -8.15
N MET A 115 0.53 -12.63 -9.49
CA MET A 115 0.69 -13.83 -10.33
C MET A 115 2.05 -14.53 -10.09
N LEU A 116 3.11 -13.78 -9.81
CA LEU A 116 4.43 -14.37 -9.52
C LEU A 116 4.52 -14.89 -8.08
N ALA A 117 3.77 -14.27 -7.18
CA ALA A 117 3.82 -14.54 -5.75
C ALA A 117 2.91 -15.69 -5.30
N LEU A 118 1.72 -15.83 -5.90
CA LEU A 118 0.68 -16.76 -5.42
C LEU A 118 0.69 -18.13 -6.13
N SER A 119 1.47 -18.33 -7.20
CA SER A 119 1.47 -19.53 -8.05
C SER A 119 0.07 -19.83 -8.63
N THR A 120 -0.09 -19.59 -9.92
CA THR A 120 -1.36 -19.29 -10.60
C THR A 120 -2.27 -20.49 -10.88
N GLU A 121 -2.34 -21.49 -10.00
CA GLU A 121 -3.17 -22.68 -10.27
C GLU A 121 -4.66 -22.47 -9.97
N ASP A 122 -5.03 -21.39 -9.26
CA ASP A 122 -6.44 -21.08 -8.95
C ASP A 122 -6.85 -19.66 -9.37
N ALA A 123 -7.47 -19.56 -10.55
CA ALA A 123 -8.03 -18.31 -11.06
C ALA A 123 -9.06 -17.67 -10.12
N LYS A 124 -9.82 -18.48 -9.36
CA LYS A 124 -10.84 -17.95 -8.43
C LYS A 124 -10.20 -17.20 -7.27
N THR A 125 -9.08 -17.72 -6.76
CA THR A 125 -8.30 -17.07 -5.71
C THR A 125 -7.76 -15.71 -6.18
N THR A 126 -7.24 -15.64 -7.42
CA THR A 126 -6.77 -14.37 -8.01
C THR A 126 -7.90 -13.36 -8.19
N ASP A 127 -9.07 -13.79 -8.69
CA ASP A 127 -10.22 -12.90 -8.90
C ASP A 127 -10.74 -12.34 -7.56
N ALA A 128 -10.81 -13.17 -6.52
CA ALA A 128 -11.18 -12.75 -5.18
C ALA A 128 -10.19 -11.72 -4.64
N PHE A 129 -8.88 -11.98 -4.76
CA PHE A 129 -7.84 -11.05 -4.36
C PHE A 129 -7.97 -9.70 -5.09
N VAL A 130 -8.10 -9.69 -6.42
CA VAL A 130 -8.24 -8.44 -7.21
C VAL A 130 -9.48 -7.67 -6.79
N LYS A 131 -10.61 -8.36 -6.57
CA LYS A 131 -11.86 -7.75 -6.14
C LYS A 131 -11.71 -7.07 -4.77
N GLU A 132 -11.17 -7.78 -3.78
CA GLU A 132 -11.00 -7.26 -2.42
C GLU A 132 -9.94 -6.16 -2.35
N MET A 133 -8.85 -6.29 -3.11
CA MET A 133 -7.80 -5.29 -3.22
C MET A 133 -8.27 -3.97 -3.84
N SER A 134 -9.36 -4.00 -4.61
CA SER A 134 -9.84 -2.84 -5.36
C SER A 134 -10.19 -1.65 -4.45
N ALA A 135 -10.77 -1.89 -3.27
CA ALA A 135 -11.17 -0.83 -2.34
C ALA A 135 -9.96 -0.10 -1.70
N PRO A 136 -9.01 -0.77 -1.02
CA PRO A 136 -7.83 -0.10 -0.50
C PRO A 136 -6.98 0.51 -1.61
N SER A 137 -6.89 -0.11 -2.79
CA SER A 137 -6.16 0.48 -3.93
C SER A 137 -6.78 1.78 -4.41
N ARG A 138 -8.11 1.86 -4.56
CA ARG A 138 -8.79 3.13 -4.87
C ARG A 138 -8.52 4.18 -3.79
N ALA A 139 -8.61 3.80 -2.52
CA ALA A 139 -8.35 4.74 -1.43
C ALA A 139 -6.89 5.26 -1.41
N ASN A 140 -5.91 4.41 -1.76
CA ASN A 140 -4.52 4.82 -1.87
C ASN A 140 -4.30 5.82 -3.02
N VAL A 141 -4.84 5.50 -4.20
CA VAL A 141 -4.76 6.39 -5.37
C VAL A 141 -5.48 7.71 -5.11
N THR A 142 -6.64 7.67 -4.44
CA THR A 142 -7.37 8.88 -4.04
C THR A 142 -6.56 9.75 -3.08
N THR A 143 -5.83 9.14 -2.14
CA THR A 143 -4.93 9.86 -1.22
C THR A 143 -3.79 10.52 -1.97
N LEU A 144 -3.14 9.78 -2.89
CA LEU A 144 -2.10 10.33 -3.76
C LEU A 144 -2.62 11.49 -4.62
N GLY A 145 -3.77 11.30 -5.28
CA GLY A 145 -4.37 12.33 -6.13
C GLY A 145 -4.70 13.60 -5.34
N SER A 146 -5.26 13.45 -4.15
CA SER A 146 -5.52 14.57 -3.23
C SER A 146 -4.23 15.32 -2.86
N ALA A 147 -3.13 14.61 -2.63
CA ALA A 147 -1.82 15.22 -2.32
C ALA A 147 -1.26 15.99 -3.51
N VAL A 148 -1.31 15.40 -4.72
CA VAL A 148 -0.90 16.06 -5.96
C VAL A 148 -1.75 17.31 -6.22
N TYR A 149 -3.08 17.20 -6.07
CA TYR A 149 -4.00 18.33 -6.26
C TYR A 149 -3.67 19.49 -5.31
N SER A 150 -3.48 19.18 -4.03
CA SER A 150 -3.16 20.17 -3.00
C SER A 150 -1.82 20.86 -3.27
N LEU A 151 -0.84 20.12 -3.79
CA LEU A 151 0.45 20.69 -4.18
C LEU A 151 0.33 21.59 -5.41
N MET A 152 -0.35 21.12 -6.47
CA MET A 152 -0.51 21.88 -7.72
C MET A 152 -1.31 23.18 -7.53
N THR A 153 -2.30 23.17 -6.65
CA THR A 153 -3.17 24.34 -6.42
C THR A 153 -2.69 25.26 -5.31
N GLY A 154 -1.67 24.85 -4.54
CA GLY A 154 -1.23 25.55 -3.34
C GLY A 154 -2.27 25.57 -2.21
N LYS A 155 -3.40 24.88 -2.36
CA LYS A 155 -4.48 24.83 -1.36
C LYS A 155 -4.10 23.90 -0.20
N PRO A 156 -4.67 24.10 1.00
CA PRO A 156 -4.50 23.17 2.11
C PRO A 156 -4.93 21.75 1.73
N PRO A 157 -4.29 20.70 2.29
CA PRO A 157 -4.66 19.32 2.02
C PRO A 157 -6.13 19.04 2.32
N ARG A 158 -6.87 18.61 1.29
CA ARG A 158 -8.26 18.17 1.39
C ARG A 158 -8.42 16.85 0.65
N ARG A 159 -9.06 15.87 1.28
CA ARG A 159 -9.36 14.59 0.60
C ARG A 159 -10.40 14.83 -0.48
N LEU A 160 -10.04 14.48 -1.71
CA LEU A 160 -10.98 14.41 -2.82
C LEU A 160 -11.71 13.07 -2.79
N SER A 161 -12.94 13.04 -3.31
CA SER A 161 -13.64 11.76 -3.54
C SER A 161 -12.96 10.98 -4.67
N THR A 162 -13.19 9.66 -4.69
CA THR A 162 -12.66 8.81 -5.76
C THR A 162 -13.19 9.25 -7.13
N ALA A 163 -14.47 9.64 -7.21
CA ALA A 163 -15.08 10.16 -8.43
C ALA A 163 -14.41 11.45 -8.90
N ARG A 164 -14.05 12.33 -7.96
CA ARG A 164 -13.37 13.60 -8.29
C ARG A 164 -11.96 13.37 -8.80
N VAL A 165 -11.18 12.49 -8.17
CA VAL A 165 -9.83 12.13 -8.67
C VAL A 165 -9.91 11.54 -10.07
N ALA A 166 -10.88 10.64 -10.32
CA ALA A 166 -11.10 10.08 -11.65
C ALA A 166 -11.48 11.14 -12.70
N ALA A 167 -12.35 12.09 -12.34
CA ALA A 167 -12.73 13.20 -13.21
C ALA A 167 -11.54 14.10 -13.55
N LEU A 168 -10.70 14.43 -12.56
CA LEU A 168 -9.50 15.24 -12.77
C LEU A 168 -8.48 14.52 -13.66
N ILE A 169 -8.26 13.21 -13.47
CA ILE A 169 -7.40 12.40 -14.35
C ILE A 169 -7.91 12.44 -15.79
N LYS A 170 -9.23 12.34 -15.98
CA LYS A 170 -9.85 12.37 -17.31
C LYS A 170 -9.74 13.74 -17.98
N LEU A 171 -9.90 14.82 -17.22
CA LEU A 171 -10.08 16.19 -17.75
C LEU A 171 -8.80 17.03 -17.77
N ASN A 172 -7.80 16.70 -16.95
CA ASN A 172 -6.55 17.45 -16.85
C ASN A 172 -5.34 16.51 -17.02
N THR A 173 -4.70 16.61 -18.18
CA THR A 173 -3.57 15.75 -18.57
C THR A 173 -2.33 15.97 -17.71
N GLU A 174 -2.11 17.19 -17.21
CA GLU A 174 -0.98 17.50 -16.33
C GLU A 174 -1.15 16.85 -14.95
N TYR A 175 -2.35 16.94 -14.37
CA TYR A 175 -2.69 16.25 -13.13
C TYR A 175 -2.58 14.73 -13.28
N ALA A 176 -3.09 14.18 -14.38
CA ALA A 176 -2.94 12.76 -14.70
C ALA A 176 -1.47 12.33 -14.84
N PHE A 177 -0.65 13.17 -15.48
CA PHE A 177 0.78 12.97 -15.61
C PHE A 177 1.47 12.95 -14.24
N TRP A 178 1.19 13.91 -13.37
CA TRP A 178 1.85 13.98 -12.06
C TRP A 178 1.44 12.85 -11.12
N ILE A 179 0.16 12.47 -11.08
CA ILE A 179 -0.28 11.27 -10.33
C ILE A 179 0.46 10.03 -10.82
N SER A 180 0.50 9.82 -12.14
CA SER A 180 1.15 8.64 -12.72
C SER A 180 2.64 8.63 -12.42
N THR A 181 3.32 9.76 -12.64
CA THR A 181 4.75 9.92 -12.41
C THR A 181 5.12 9.68 -10.95
N VAL A 182 4.38 10.28 -10.00
CA VAL A 182 4.62 10.08 -8.57
C VAL A 182 4.27 8.64 -8.14
N GLY A 183 3.15 8.10 -8.61
CA GLY A 183 2.70 6.75 -8.27
C GLY A 183 3.70 5.69 -8.71
N PHE A 184 4.01 5.64 -10.01
CA PHE A 184 5.00 4.70 -10.56
C PHE A 184 6.41 4.97 -10.03
N GLY A 185 6.82 6.23 -9.91
CA GLY A 185 8.14 6.60 -9.40
C GLY A 185 8.32 6.21 -7.93
N GLY A 186 7.31 6.44 -7.08
CA GLY A 186 7.31 6.08 -5.67
C GLY A 186 7.34 4.57 -5.46
N GLN A 187 6.44 3.83 -6.13
CA GLN A 187 6.41 2.37 -6.07
C GLN A 187 7.70 1.74 -6.63
N GLY A 188 8.18 2.22 -7.79
CA GLY A 188 9.42 1.76 -8.40
C GLY A 188 10.64 1.99 -7.50
N ALA A 189 10.73 3.16 -6.87
CA ALA A 189 11.79 3.45 -5.89
C ALA A 189 11.71 2.52 -4.67
N ALA A 190 10.50 2.29 -4.17
CA ALA A 190 10.26 1.39 -3.04
C ALA A 190 10.73 -0.05 -3.34
N MET A 191 10.34 -0.59 -4.50
CA MET A 191 10.74 -1.93 -4.94
C MET A 191 12.24 -2.04 -5.25
N TRP A 192 12.81 -1.03 -5.90
CA TRP A 192 14.25 -0.95 -6.15
C TRP A 192 15.08 -1.01 -4.86
N ILE A 193 14.58 -0.39 -3.78
CA ILE A 193 15.25 -0.39 -2.48
C ILE A 193 15.04 -1.72 -1.75
N ALA A 194 13.84 -2.28 -1.79
CA ALA A 194 13.55 -3.59 -1.18
C ALA A 194 14.40 -4.71 -1.80
N GLY A 195 14.55 -4.71 -3.13
CA GLY A 195 15.32 -5.72 -3.86
C GLY A 195 16.84 -5.70 -3.61
N ARG A 196 17.37 -4.70 -2.90
CA ARG A 196 18.81 -4.56 -2.61
C ARG A 196 19.26 -5.25 -1.31
N LYS A 197 18.38 -6.00 -0.64
CA LYS A 197 18.77 -6.81 0.51
C LYS A 197 19.33 -8.18 0.09
N PRO A 198 20.40 -8.68 0.74
CA PRO A 198 21.20 -7.99 1.75
C PRO A 198 22.15 -6.97 1.08
N TYR A 199 22.21 -5.75 1.64
CA TYR A 199 22.99 -4.60 1.17
C TYR A 199 24.27 -4.98 0.42
N SER A 200 24.35 -4.71 -0.89
CA SER A 200 25.63 -4.85 -1.59
C SER A 200 26.59 -3.78 -1.04
N PHE A 201 27.66 -4.23 -0.38
CA PHE A 201 28.78 -3.41 0.11
C PHE A 201 29.34 -2.51 -1.00
N VAL A 202 29.30 -3.01 -2.24
CA VAL A 202 29.78 -2.33 -3.45
C VAL A 202 29.13 -0.95 -3.64
N TRP A 203 27.81 -0.82 -3.54
CA TRP A 203 27.15 0.47 -3.78
C TRP A 203 27.46 1.50 -2.68
N LYS A 204 27.55 1.05 -1.42
CA LYS A 204 27.94 1.95 -0.32
C LYS A 204 29.39 2.42 -0.45
N ALA A 205 30.28 1.55 -0.93
CA ALA A 205 31.68 1.91 -1.19
C ALA A 205 31.83 3.01 -2.25
N PHE A 206 30.91 3.09 -3.22
CA PHE A 206 30.83 4.18 -4.19
C PHE A 206 30.06 5.43 -3.68
N GLY A 207 29.75 5.50 -2.38
CA GLY A 207 29.07 6.65 -1.78
C GLY A 207 27.57 6.76 -2.09
N PHE A 208 26.97 5.71 -2.66
CA PHE A 208 25.54 5.68 -2.95
C PHE A 208 24.72 5.60 -1.66
N SER A 209 23.86 6.59 -1.44
CA SER A 209 22.89 6.62 -0.33
C SER A 209 21.47 6.66 -0.90
N PRO A 210 20.71 5.55 -0.83
CA PRO A 210 19.33 5.52 -1.33
C PRO A 210 18.47 6.60 -0.68
N ASP A 211 18.58 6.77 0.64
CA ASP A 211 17.81 7.76 1.40
C ASP A 211 18.13 9.20 0.92
N ARG A 212 19.40 9.51 0.65
CA ARG A 212 19.80 10.81 0.10
C ARG A 212 19.26 11.00 -1.31
N GLN A 213 19.35 9.98 -2.16
CA GLN A 213 18.85 10.05 -3.53
C GLN A 213 17.34 10.30 -3.54
N ILE A 214 16.55 9.50 -2.81
CA ILE A 214 15.10 9.67 -2.71
C ILE A 214 14.74 11.08 -2.27
N ARG A 215 15.34 11.57 -1.17
CA ARG A 215 15.05 12.92 -0.67
C ARG A 215 15.47 14.03 -1.63
N SER A 216 16.50 13.81 -2.45
CA SER A 216 16.91 14.75 -3.49
C SER A 216 15.93 14.75 -4.66
N THR A 217 15.57 13.56 -5.16
CA THR A 217 14.60 13.39 -6.24
C THR A 217 13.23 13.94 -5.84
N LEU A 218 12.76 13.62 -4.64
CA LEU A 218 11.48 14.10 -4.12
C LEU A 218 11.44 15.62 -3.99
N ARG A 219 12.52 16.24 -3.50
CA ARG A 219 12.62 17.71 -3.46
C ARG A 219 12.54 18.35 -4.84
N GLY A 220 13.25 17.79 -5.83
CA GLY A 220 13.19 18.25 -7.21
C GLY A 220 11.80 18.08 -7.81
N LEU A 221 11.16 16.93 -7.58
CA LEU A 221 9.82 16.62 -8.04
C LEU A 221 8.77 17.58 -7.46
N VAL A 222 8.81 17.81 -6.14
CA VAL A 222 7.90 18.74 -5.47
C VAL A 222 8.06 20.17 -6.02
N ALA A 223 9.30 20.61 -6.27
CA ALA A 223 9.55 21.92 -6.86
C ALA A 223 8.93 22.03 -8.26
N GLN A 224 9.13 21.02 -9.11
CA GLN A 224 8.56 20.99 -10.46
C GLN A 224 7.02 20.99 -10.47
N ILE A 225 6.39 20.24 -9.56
CA ILE A 225 4.92 20.23 -9.45
C ILE A 225 4.40 21.58 -8.95
N GLY A 226 5.06 22.20 -7.96
CA GLY A 226 4.65 23.47 -7.37
C GLY A 226 4.87 24.68 -8.28
N GLU A 227 5.90 24.67 -9.13
CA GLU A 227 6.18 25.73 -10.11
C GLU A 227 5.18 25.73 -11.29
N GLY A 228 4.49 24.61 -11.53
CA GLY A 228 3.38 24.52 -12.49
C GLY A 228 2.06 25.14 -12.01
N GLY A 229 2.07 25.90 -10.91
CA GLY A 229 0.92 26.31 -10.09
C GLY A 229 -0.15 27.22 -10.71
N ASP A 230 -0.22 27.34 -12.04
CA ASP A 230 -1.35 27.95 -12.75
C ASP A 230 -1.91 27.00 -13.80
N ALA A 231 -2.00 25.70 -13.46
CA ALA A 231 -2.47 24.63 -14.35
C ALA A 231 -3.97 24.73 -14.74
N GLY A 232 -4.63 25.85 -14.46
CA GLY A 232 -6.06 26.07 -14.76
C GLY A 232 -6.97 25.00 -14.13
N LEU A 233 -6.54 24.38 -13.03
CA LEU A 233 -7.34 23.37 -12.35
C LEU A 233 -8.63 24.05 -11.84
N PRO A 234 -9.82 23.53 -12.21
CA PRO A 234 -11.06 24.16 -11.83
C PRO A 234 -11.16 24.25 -10.31
N GLU A 235 -11.61 25.40 -9.83
CA GLU A 235 -11.91 25.57 -8.42
C GLU A 235 -13.02 24.61 -8.03
N VAL A 236 -12.80 23.80 -7.00
CA VAL A 236 -13.74 22.75 -6.60
C VAL A 236 -14.50 23.24 -5.38
N ALA A 237 -15.83 23.26 -5.49
CA ALA A 237 -16.71 23.45 -4.34
C ALA A 237 -16.53 22.30 -3.34
N ASP A 238 -16.84 22.56 -2.06
CA ASP A 238 -16.70 21.55 -1.03
C ASP A 238 -17.69 20.39 -1.25
N ASP A 239 -17.23 19.30 -1.85
CA ASP A 239 -17.97 18.03 -1.85
C ASP A 239 -18.18 17.55 -0.39
N GLU A 240 -19.37 17.03 -0.10
CA GLU A 240 -19.66 16.27 1.12
C GLU A 240 -18.82 14.98 1.14
N PRO A 241 -18.31 14.55 2.30
CA PRO A 241 -17.55 13.31 2.40
C PRO A 241 -18.44 12.09 2.10
N ASP A 242 -17.93 11.18 1.26
CA ASP A 242 -18.47 9.83 1.04
C ASP A 242 -18.49 8.99 2.34
#